data_AF-K5Z120-F1
#
_entry.id   AF-K5Z120-F1
#
_cell.length_a   1.000
_cell.length_b   1.000
_cell.length_c   1.000
_cell.angle_alpha   90.00
_cell.angle_beta   90.00
_cell.angle_gamma   90.00
#
_symmetry.space_group_name_H-M   'P 1'
#
loop_
_entity.id
_entity.type
_entity.pdbx_description
1 polymer ?
#
loop_
_entity_poly.entity_id
_entity_poly.type
_entity_poly.pdbx_seq_one_letter_code
_entity_poly.pdbx_strand_id
1 'polypeptide(L)'
;MRRRTLLLSGIASLAAGGAGAQMAATPPYYLGYNPANPQAPGLGDKIGPGFSRLVIARWGDLLQPDAPPFTPDALSLAQADNQFPYDAVIAALIAPPPAQDNIPRLVLVTANPTAPANMLFPGGMDRPAIAGREQGVTVVNLQYQAGRWVTVVGGYQTRRLSDGTLCQLSGPAAAQVGSTVQGVLAVQAGSATPWGNVLLAEGDAGPWLNRLSGLGFGYGDPGQGARYGWVVELDALNPLYI
;
A
#
# COMPACT_ATOMS: atom_id res chain seq x y z
N MET A 1 48.25 47.11 -22.99
CA MET A 1 47.71 47.94 -24.09
C MET A 1 46.91 47.05 -25.03
N ARG A 2 45.65 47.44 -25.33
CA ARG A 2 44.77 47.05 -26.46
C ARG A 2 44.34 45.56 -26.57
N ARG A 3 43.10 45.20 -26.18
CA ARG A 3 41.82 45.26 -26.98
C ARG A 3 41.92 44.40 -28.24
N ARG A 4 41.16 43.33 -28.49
CA ARG A 4 39.75 43.03 -28.17
C ARG A 4 39.48 41.51 -28.17
N THR A 5 38.69 41.11 -27.19
CA THR A 5 37.96 39.86 -27.03
C THR A 5 37.02 39.60 -28.22
N LEU A 6 37.06 38.39 -28.79
CA LEU A 6 36.10 37.91 -29.77
C LEU A 6 34.96 37.20 -29.03
N LEU A 7 33.76 37.76 -29.18
CA LEU A 7 32.47 37.16 -28.89
C LEU A 7 32.20 35.95 -29.78
N LEU A 8 31.25 35.11 -29.32
CA LEU A 8 30.45 34.11 -30.03
C LEU A 8 30.77 32.65 -29.69
N SER A 9 30.08 32.13 -28.68
CA SER A 9 29.57 30.76 -28.68
C SER A 9 28.14 30.85 -28.19
N GLY A 10 27.20 30.71 -29.13
CA GLY A 10 25.79 31.00 -28.95
C GLY A 10 25.11 30.06 -27.95
N ILE A 11 24.25 30.67 -27.15
CA ILE A 11 23.14 30.01 -26.48
C ILE A 11 22.28 29.38 -27.57
N ALA A 12 22.31 28.07 -27.71
CA ALA A 12 21.28 27.35 -28.46
C ALA A 12 20.06 27.24 -27.54
N SER A 13 19.23 28.28 -27.54
CA SER A 13 17.86 28.20 -27.05
C SER A 13 17.09 27.23 -27.96
N LEU A 14 16.94 25.99 -27.53
CA LEU A 14 15.89 25.10 -28.02
C LEU A 14 14.55 25.70 -27.60
N ALA A 15 14.00 26.55 -28.47
CA ALA A 15 12.58 26.81 -28.47
C ALA A 15 11.90 25.48 -28.77
N ALA A 16 11.34 24.84 -27.74
CA ALA A 16 10.34 23.81 -27.92
C ALA A 16 9.13 24.47 -28.60
N GLY A 17 9.18 24.55 -29.93
CA GLY A 17 7.99 24.80 -30.73
C GLY A 17 6.99 23.72 -30.36
N GLY A 18 5.88 24.14 -29.75
CA GLY A 18 4.79 23.22 -29.42
C GLY A 18 4.44 22.45 -30.68
N ALA A 19 4.63 21.14 -30.63
CA ALA A 19 4.02 20.25 -31.59
C ALA A 19 2.51 20.37 -31.39
N GLY A 20 1.90 21.32 -32.11
CA GLY A 20 0.46 21.36 -32.29
C GLY A 20 0.11 20.05 -32.97
N ALA A 21 -0.41 19.10 -32.20
CA ALA A 21 -1.03 17.92 -32.75
C ALA A 21 -2.08 18.42 -33.76
N GLN A 22 -1.84 18.17 -35.05
CA GLN A 22 -2.88 18.32 -36.05
C GLN A 22 -4.02 17.42 -35.60
N MET A 23 -5.12 18.03 -35.14
CA MET A 23 -6.37 17.31 -34.99
C MET A 23 -6.73 16.79 -36.37
N ALA A 24 -6.51 15.49 -36.58
CA ALA A 24 -7.16 14.79 -37.67
C ALA A 24 -8.66 15.04 -37.51
N ALA A 25 -9.26 15.74 -38.47
CA ALA A 25 -10.70 15.97 -38.51
C ALA A 25 -11.38 14.60 -38.43
N THR A 26 -12.00 14.34 -37.29
CA THR A 26 -12.76 13.13 -37.05
C THR A 26 -14.01 13.20 -37.93
N PRO A 27 -14.31 12.18 -38.77
CA PRO A 27 -15.55 12.18 -39.53
C PRO A 27 -16.73 12.28 -38.56
N PRO A 28 -17.84 12.97 -38.93
CA PRO A 28 -18.96 13.17 -38.04
C PRO A 28 -19.55 11.81 -37.67
N TYR A 29 -19.31 11.41 -36.43
CA TYR A 29 -19.94 10.25 -35.84
C TYR A 29 -21.46 10.47 -35.89
N TYR A 30 -22.17 9.53 -36.50
CA TYR A 30 -23.63 9.47 -36.49
C TYR A 30 -24.15 9.63 -35.05
N LEU A 31 -24.78 10.78 -34.77
CA LEU A 31 -25.47 11.15 -33.52
C LEU A 31 -26.74 10.30 -33.30
N GLY A 32 -26.61 8.98 -33.23
CA GLY A 32 -27.78 8.10 -33.04
C GLY A 32 -27.50 6.68 -32.54
N TYR A 33 -26.23 6.24 -32.50
CA TYR A 33 -25.90 4.92 -31.98
C TYR A 33 -24.78 5.03 -30.94
N ASN A 34 -25.17 5.06 -29.66
CA ASN A 34 -24.27 4.82 -28.55
C ASN A 34 -24.39 3.33 -28.19
N PRO A 35 -23.53 2.44 -28.72
CA PRO A 35 -23.56 1.04 -28.29
C PRO A 35 -23.33 1.02 -26.78
N ALA A 36 -24.14 0.25 -26.05
CA ALA A 36 -23.97 0.10 -24.61
C ALA A 36 -22.51 -0.26 -24.32
N ASN A 37 -21.77 0.61 -23.62
CA ASN A 37 -20.39 0.32 -23.25
C ASN A 37 -20.42 -0.81 -22.22
N PRO A 38 -20.02 -2.04 -22.57
CA PRO A 38 -20.04 -3.16 -21.64
C PRO A 38 -18.99 -2.97 -20.53
N GLN A 39 -18.13 -1.95 -20.60
CA GLN A 39 -17.17 -1.53 -19.56
C GLN A 39 -17.57 -0.22 -18.87
N ALA A 40 -18.81 0.27 -19.05
CA ALA A 40 -19.30 1.43 -18.31
C ALA A 40 -19.13 1.20 -16.78
N PRO A 41 -18.66 2.20 -16.02
CA PRO A 41 -18.56 2.11 -14.57
C PRO A 41 -19.92 1.79 -13.95
N GLY A 42 -19.91 0.94 -12.93
CA GLY A 42 -21.11 0.56 -12.19
C GLY A 42 -20.73 0.08 -10.79
N LEU A 43 -21.73 -0.16 -9.95
CA LEU A 43 -21.53 -0.58 -8.56
C LEU A 43 -21.03 -2.02 -8.40
N GLY A 44 -20.97 -2.80 -9.48
CA GLY A 44 -20.58 -4.21 -9.43
C GLY A 44 -19.52 -4.56 -10.45
N ASP A 45 -18.77 -5.61 -10.13
CA ASP A 45 -17.75 -6.16 -11.02
C ASP A 45 -18.37 -6.88 -12.22
N LYS A 46 -17.67 -6.81 -13.34
CA LYS A 46 -17.98 -7.60 -14.54
C LYS A 46 -16.99 -8.76 -14.62
N ILE A 47 -17.52 -9.97 -14.69
CA ILE A 47 -16.73 -11.21 -14.69
C ILE A 47 -16.79 -11.82 -16.09
N GLY A 48 -15.64 -12.26 -16.60
CA GLY A 48 -15.56 -12.94 -17.90
C GLY A 48 -16.25 -14.31 -17.89
N PRO A 49 -16.74 -14.80 -19.04
CA PRO A 49 -17.32 -16.14 -19.14
C PRO A 49 -16.36 -17.23 -18.63
N GLY A 50 -16.87 -18.17 -17.83
CA GLY A 50 -16.07 -19.26 -17.24
C GLY A 50 -15.29 -18.88 -15.97
N PHE A 51 -15.31 -17.62 -15.55
CA PHE A 51 -14.71 -17.16 -14.30
C PHE A 51 -15.75 -17.01 -13.19
N SER A 52 -15.28 -17.13 -11.95
CA SER A 52 -16.03 -16.77 -10.75
C SER A 52 -15.19 -15.82 -9.90
N ARG A 53 -15.85 -15.01 -9.06
CA ARG A 53 -15.16 -14.17 -8.09
C ARG A 53 -15.37 -14.70 -6.67
N LEU A 54 -14.37 -14.49 -5.84
CA LEU A 54 -14.43 -14.78 -4.41
C LEU A 54 -13.89 -13.58 -3.65
N VAL A 55 -14.60 -13.18 -2.59
CA VAL A 55 -14.11 -12.18 -1.65
C VAL A 55 -13.20 -12.89 -0.64
N ILE A 56 -11.92 -12.52 -0.63
CA ILE A 56 -10.92 -13.08 0.30
C ILE A 56 -10.96 -12.33 1.64
N ALA A 57 -11.00 -11.00 1.59
CA ALA A 57 -11.09 -10.14 2.77
C ALA A 57 -11.84 -8.85 2.41
N ARG A 58 -12.43 -8.23 3.42
CA ARG A 58 -13.12 -6.93 3.37
C ARG A 58 -12.55 -6.03 4.46
N TRP A 59 -12.65 -4.72 4.25
CA TRP A 59 -12.38 -3.77 5.34
C TRP A 59 -13.22 -4.11 6.57
N GLY A 60 -12.56 -4.21 7.72
CA GLY A 60 -13.18 -4.57 9.00
C GLY A 60 -13.27 -6.08 9.29
N ASP A 61 -12.90 -6.97 8.35
CA ASP A 61 -12.81 -8.40 8.65
C ASP A 61 -11.78 -8.66 9.76
N LEU A 62 -12.10 -9.58 10.68
CA LEU A 62 -11.28 -9.85 11.86
C LEU A 62 -9.94 -10.47 11.45
N LEU A 63 -8.84 -9.96 11.99
CA LEU A 63 -7.52 -10.59 11.89
C LEU A 63 -7.26 -11.48 13.10
N GLN A 64 -7.71 -11.05 14.29
CA GLN A 64 -7.59 -11.79 15.54
C GLN A 64 -8.96 -12.24 16.08
N PRO A 65 -9.06 -13.38 16.77
CA PRO A 65 -10.34 -13.91 17.26
C PRO A 65 -11.04 -12.99 18.29
N ASP A 66 -10.26 -12.23 19.04
CA ASP A 66 -10.71 -11.29 20.08
C ASP A 66 -10.84 -9.85 19.57
N ALA A 67 -10.67 -9.64 18.26
CA ALA A 67 -10.85 -8.32 17.66
C ALA A 67 -12.28 -7.80 17.90
N PRO A 68 -12.45 -6.50 18.22
CA PRO A 68 -13.78 -5.92 18.42
C PRO A 68 -14.63 -6.00 17.14
N PRO A 69 -15.97 -5.98 17.24
CA PRO A 69 -16.84 -5.91 16.07
C PRO A 69 -16.54 -4.68 15.22
N PHE A 70 -16.61 -4.79 13.89
CA PHE A 70 -16.38 -3.65 12.99
C PHE A 70 -17.51 -2.62 13.05
N THR A 71 -17.14 -1.35 13.22
CA THR A 71 -18.06 -0.19 13.25
C THR A 71 -17.47 0.94 12.41
N PRO A 72 -17.78 1.02 11.10
CA PRO A 72 -17.16 1.99 10.19
C PRO A 72 -17.38 3.44 10.63
N ASP A 73 -18.55 3.76 11.19
CA ASP A 73 -18.89 5.12 11.66
C ASP A 73 -18.19 5.51 12.98
N ALA A 74 -17.57 4.54 13.66
CA ALA A 74 -16.94 4.75 14.96
C ALA A 74 -15.64 3.96 15.08
N LEU A 75 -14.84 3.95 14.01
CA LEU A 75 -13.58 3.23 13.97
C LEU A 75 -12.68 3.65 15.14
N SER A 76 -12.16 2.66 15.86
CA SER A 76 -11.28 2.79 17.01
C SER A 76 -9.88 2.25 16.71
N LEU A 77 -8.91 2.59 17.57
CA LEU A 77 -7.54 2.06 17.45
C LEU A 77 -7.49 0.53 17.52
N ALA A 78 -8.23 -0.06 18.46
CA ALA A 78 -8.26 -1.51 18.63
C ALA A 78 -8.84 -2.23 17.41
N GLN A 79 -9.79 -1.62 16.70
CA GLN A 79 -10.30 -2.12 15.43
C GLN A 79 -9.23 -2.02 14.35
N ALA A 80 -8.64 -0.83 14.16
CA ALA A 80 -7.60 -0.62 13.15
C ALA A 80 -6.38 -1.53 13.34
N ASP A 81 -5.99 -1.84 14.59
CA ASP A 81 -4.88 -2.75 14.88
C ASP A 81 -5.19 -4.23 14.57
N ASN A 82 -6.46 -4.64 14.64
CA ASN A 82 -6.85 -6.06 14.63
C ASN A 82 -7.82 -6.44 13.51
N GLN A 83 -8.06 -5.55 12.55
CA GLN A 83 -8.94 -5.78 11.42
C GLN A 83 -8.22 -5.54 10.10
N PHE A 84 -8.76 -6.16 9.04
CA PHE A 84 -8.27 -5.98 7.69
C PHE A 84 -8.57 -4.53 7.26
N PRO A 85 -7.55 -3.76 6.85
CA PRO A 85 -7.68 -2.33 6.58
C PRO A 85 -8.35 -1.98 5.25
N TYR A 86 -8.70 -0.70 5.11
CA TYR A 86 -9.20 -0.11 3.87
C TYR A 86 -8.12 -0.09 2.75
N ASP A 87 -8.56 -0.21 1.49
CA ASP A 87 -7.76 0.01 0.26
C ASP A 87 -6.46 -0.79 0.17
N ALA A 88 -6.59 -2.11 0.34
CA ALA A 88 -5.49 -3.05 0.26
C ALA A 88 -5.05 -3.33 -1.18
N VAL A 89 -3.74 -3.27 -1.41
CA VAL A 89 -3.06 -3.68 -2.64
C VAL A 89 -2.31 -4.99 -2.37
N ILE A 90 -2.49 -6.00 -3.22
CA ILE A 90 -1.75 -7.26 -3.09
C ILE A 90 -0.26 -7.00 -3.32
N ALA A 91 0.57 -7.30 -2.32
CA ALA A 91 2.02 -7.17 -2.38
C ALA A 91 2.67 -8.52 -2.71
N ALA A 92 2.23 -9.60 -2.06
CA ALA A 92 2.77 -10.94 -2.32
C ALA A 92 1.79 -12.04 -1.89
N LEU A 93 2.02 -13.24 -2.44
CA LEU A 93 1.37 -14.47 -2.00
C LEU A 93 2.46 -15.52 -1.81
N ILE A 94 2.67 -15.97 -0.57
CA ILE A 94 3.75 -16.89 -0.18
C ILE A 94 3.15 -18.25 0.16
N ALA A 95 3.75 -19.32 -0.36
CA ALA A 95 3.39 -20.69 0.01
C ALA A 95 4.25 -21.13 1.20
N PRO A 96 3.66 -21.40 2.39
CA PRO A 96 4.37 -22.04 3.47
C PRO A 96 4.74 -23.50 3.10
N PRO A 97 5.68 -24.12 3.82
CA PRO A 97 5.94 -25.54 3.70
C PRO A 97 4.65 -26.38 3.85
N PRO A 98 4.52 -27.51 3.13
CA PRO A 98 3.36 -28.38 3.26
C PRO A 98 3.16 -28.85 4.71
N ALA A 99 1.93 -28.73 5.20
CA ALA A 99 1.54 -29.27 6.50
C ALA A 99 1.17 -30.77 6.39
N GLN A 100 1.22 -31.48 7.50
CA GLN A 100 0.93 -32.93 7.56
C GLN A 100 -0.51 -33.29 7.16
N ASP A 101 -1.45 -32.36 7.32
CA ASP A 101 -2.86 -32.57 6.99
C ASP A 101 -3.16 -32.42 5.48
N ASN A 102 -2.15 -32.09 4.66
CA ASN A 102 -2.26 -31.87 3.22
C ASN A 102 -3.28 -30.79 2.82
N ILE A 103 -3.67 -29.89 3.73
CA ILE A 103 -4.52 -28.75 3.40
C ILE A 103 -3.64 -27.67 2.76
N PRO A 104 -3.93 -27.24 1.51
CA PRO A 104 -3.21 -26.14 0.89
C PRO A 104 -3.38 -24.84 1.69
N ARG A 105 -2.26 -24.15 1.92
CA ARG A 105 -2.20 -22.88 2.65
C ARG A 105 -1.40 -21.86 1.86
N LEU A 106 -1.74 -20.59 2.05
CA LEU A 106 -1.00 -19.45 1.52
C LEU A 106 -0.92 -18.38 2.60
N VAL A 107 0.05 -17.49 2.49
CA VAL A 107 0.15 -16.25 3.26
C VAL A 107 0.03 -15.10 2.28
N LEU A 108 -1.05 -14.34 2.40
CA LEU A 108 -1.29 -13.14 1.61
C LEU A 108 -0.69 -11.95 2.35
N VAL A 109 0.10 -11.16 1.64
CA VAL A 109 0.65 -9.89 2.13
C VAL A 109 0.05 -8.77 1.30
N THR A 110 -0.54 -7.78 1.97
CA THR A 110 -1.10 -6.59 1.32
C THR A 110 -0.42 -5.32 1.83
N ALA A 111 -0.21 -4.39 0.93
CA ALA A 111 0.15 -3.01 1.24
C ALA A 111 -1.12 -2.16 1.38
N ASN A 112 -1.11 -1.20 2.29
CA ASN A 112 -2.19 -0.26 2.54
C ASN A 112 -1.61 1.16 2.50
N PRO A 113 -1.58 1.80 1.32
CA PRO A 113 -0.82 3.04 1.11
C PRO A 113 -1.45 4.26 1.77
N THR A 114 -2.79 4.26 1.90
CA THR A 114 -3.55 5.46 2.28
C THR A 114 -4.67 5.13 3.27
N ALA A 115 -5.08 6.15 4.02
CA ALA A 115 -6.27 6.09 4.88
C ALA A 115 -6.99 7.46 4.83
N PRO A 116 -7.64 7.80 3.70
CA PRO A 116 -8.20 9.13 3.47
C PRO A 116 -9.37 9.40 4.42
N ALA A 117 -9.33 10.54 5.12
CA ALA A 117 -10.29 10.84 6.19
C ALA A 117 -11.75 10.88 5.71
N ASN A 118 -11.99 11.35 4.49
CA ASN A 118 -13.31 11.37 3.87
C ASN A 118 -13.88 9.99 3.51
N MET A 119 -13.05 8.94 3.52
CA MET A 119 -13.48 7.56 3.32
C MET A 119 -13.63 6.81 4.66
N LEU A 120 -12.74 7.07 5.62
CA LEU A 120 -12.67 6.31 6.87
C LEU A 120 -13.47 6.92 8.02
N PHE A 121 -13.63 8.24 8.07
CA PHE A 121 -14.14 8.93 9.26
C PHE A 121 -15.39 9.76 8.94
N PRO A 122 -16.42 9.70 9.79
CA PRO A 122 -17.62 10.52 9.62
C PRO A 122 -17.30 12.00 9.45
N GLY A 123 -17.94 12.62 8.45
CA GLY A 123 -17.73 14.03 8.12
C GLY A 123 -16.34 14.38 7.57
N GLY A 124 -15.48 13.38 7.28
CA GLY A 124 -14.11 13.60 6.83
C GLY A 124 -13.19 14.15 7.91
N MET A 125 -13.58 14.09 9.18
CA MET A 125 -12.81 14.59 10.31
C MET A 125 -11.64 13.65 10.59
N ASP A 126 -10.41 14.15 10.41
CA ASP A 126 -9.22 13.32 10.52
C ASP A 126 -8.99 12.80 11.96
N ARG A 127 -8.51 11.56 12.05
CA ARG A 127 -8.08 10.89 13.29
C ARG A 127 -6.72 10.26 13.05
N PRO A 128 -5.62 11.04 13.15
CA PRO A 128 -4.29 10.58 12.75
C PRO A 128 -3.84 9.26 13.37
N ALA A 129 -4.11 9.05 14.66
CA ALA A 129 -3.73 7.82 15.34
C ALA A 129 -4.38 6.57 14.73
N ILE A 130 -5.66 6.66 14.36
CA ILE A 130 -6.38 5.53 13.73
C ILE A 130 -5.94 5.38 12.27
N ALA A 131 -5.77 6.49 11.56
CA ALA A 131 -5.29 6.46 10.19
C ALA A 131 -3.89 5.83 10.06
N GLY A 132 -2.98 6.12 11.02
CA GLY A 132 -1.66 5.50 11.10
C GLY A 132 -1.72 3.98 11.27
N ARG A 133 -2.76 3.47 11.95
CA ARG A 133 -3.03 2.03 12.11
C ARG A 133 -3.78 1.40 10.94
N GLU A 134 -4.38 2.18 10.04
CA GLU A 134 -5.04 1.65 8.84
C GLU A 134 -4.07 1.50 7.65
N GLN A 135 -2.98 2.26 7.64
CA GLN A 135 -1.95 2.14 6.60
C GLN A 135 -0.90 1.05 6.94
N GLY A 136 0.02 0.82 6.02
CA GLY A 136 1.19 -0.04 6.20
C GLY A 136 1.00 -1.38 5.50
N VAL A 137 1.10 -2.48 6.24
CA VAL A 137 1.07 -3.85 5.70
C VAL A 137 0.17 -4.74 6.53
N THR A 138 -0.53 -5.64 5.86
CA THR A 138 -1.29 -6.72 6.49
C THR A 138 -0.79 -8.06 5.98
N VAL A 139 -0.48 -8.97 6.90
CA VAL A 139 -0.19 -10.37 6.61
C VAL A 139 -1.39 -11.18 7.07
N VAL A 140 -1.95 -12.03 6.21
CA VAL A 140 -3.06 -12.92 6.55
C VAL A 140 -2.83 -14.35 6.05
N ASN A 141 -3.22 -15.31 6.88
CA ASN A 141 -3.26 -16.71 6.49
C ASN A 141 -4.49 -17.02 5.63
N LEU A 142 -4.27 -17.75 4.55
CA LEU A 142 -5.33 -18.35 3.73
C LEU A 142 -5.24 -19.87 3.79
N GLN A 143 -6.38 -20.54 3.77
CA GLN A 143 -6.47 -21.99 3.63
C GLN A 143 -7.49 -22.38 2.56
N TYR A 144 -7.25 -23.49 1.88
CA TYR A 144 -8.22 -24.04 0.94
C TYR A 144 -9.18 -24.98 1.67
N GLN A 145 -10.46 -24.64 1.69
CA GLN A 145 -11.51 -25.38 2.39
C GLN A 145 -12.76 -25.47 1.51
N ALA A 146 -13.32 -26.69 1.40
CA ALA A 146 -14.58 -26.93 0.68
C ALA A 146 -14.61 -26.32 -0.74
N GLY A 147 -13.52 -26.46 -1.49
CA GLY A 147 -13.43 -26.00 -2.87
C GLY A 147 -13.10 -24.52 -3.06
N ARG A 148 -12.77 -23.77 -2.00
CA ARG A 148 -12.42 -22.34 -2.10
C ARG A 148 -11.35 -21.90 -1.10
N TRP A 149 -10.69 -20.79 -1.39
CA TRP A 149 -9.78 -20.12 -0.45
C TRP A 149 -10.57 -19.33 0.59
N VAL A 150 -10.17 -19.39 1.85
CA VAL A 150 -10.75 -18.59 2.94
C VAL A 150 -9.65 -17.98 3.80
N THR A 151 -9.89 -16.78 4.30
CA THR A 151 -9.01 -16.14 5.29
C THR A 151 -9.17 -16.82 6.65
N VAL A 152 -8.04 -17.06 7.33
CA VAL A 152 -7.98 -17.69 8.65
C VAL A 152 -7.80 -16.61 9.71
N VAL A 153 -8.84 -16.40 10.51
CA VAL A 153 -8.80 -15.53 11.70
C VAL A 153 -7.88 -16.15 12.74
N GLY A 154 -6.97 -15.36 13.31
CA GLY A 154 -5.99 -15.83 14.30
C GLY A 154 -4.94 -16.78 13.74
N GLY A 155 -4.67 -16.72 12.43
CA GLY A 155 -3.57 -17.47 11.83
C GLY A 155 -2.22 -17.08 12.42
N TYR A 156 -1.29 -18.04 12.53
CA TYR A 156 0.00 -17.82 13.19
C TYR A 156 0.82 -16.67 12.59
N GLN A 157 0.75 -16.48 11.27
CA GLN A 157 1.46 -15.39 10.57
C GLN A 157 0.67 -14.08 10.56
N THR A 158 -0.63 -14.11 10.89
CA THR A 158 -1.53 -12.97 10.74
C THR A 158 -1.12 -11.82 11.65
N ARG A 159 -0.80 -10.66 11.07
CA ARG A 159 -0.35 -9.45 11.79
C ARG A 159 -0.45 -8.18 10.96
N ARG A 160 -0.39 -7.03 11.63
CA ARG A 160 -0.28 -5.69 11.05
C ARG A 160 1.12 -5.12 11.25
N LEU A 161 1.64 -4.45 10.23
CA LEU A 161 2.81 -3.55 10.33
C LEU A 161 2.30 -2.15 9.97
N SER A 162 2.51 -1.16 10.83
CA SER A 162 1.94 0.18 10.70
C SER A 162 2.89 1.25 11.25
N ASP A 163 2.41 2.46 11.55
CA ASP A 163 3.23 3.54 12.12
C ASP A 163 3.94 3.11 13.43
N GLY A 164 3.27 2.40 14.34
CA GLY A 164 3.87 1.99 15.61
C GLY A 164 4.88 0.83 15.56
N THR A 165 5.11 0.20 14.41
CA THR A 165 5.90 -1.03 14.31
C THR A 165 7.41 -0.75 14.40
N LEU A 166 8.10 -1.29 15.40
CA LEU A 166 9.56 -1.17 15.49
C LEU A 166 10.22 -2.05 14.41
N CYS A 167 11.04 -1.45 13.56
CA CYS A 167 11.73 -2.13 12.46
C CYS A 167 13.25 -1.94 12.59
N GLN A 168 14.00 -2.94 12.14
CA GLN A 168 15.46 -2.83 12.02
C GLN A 168 15.85 -2.07 10.75
N LEU A 169 16.80 -1.15 10.87
CA LEU A 169 17.49 -0.53 9.74
C LEU A 169 18.84 -1.20 9.54
N SER A 170 19.08 -1.67 8.32
CA SER A 170 20.33 -2.33 7.93
C SER A 170 21.02 -1.59 6.78
N GLY A 171 22.20 -2.09 6.39
CA GLY A 171 22.98 -1.49 5.33
C GLY A 171 23.65 -0.16 5.69
N PRO A 172 24.28 0.53 4.72
CA PRO A 172 25.10 1.70 4.98
C PRO A 172 24.36 2.90 5.60
N ALA A 173 23.06 3.04 5.31
CA ALA A 173 22.25 4.14 5.83
C ALA A 173 22.11 4.08 7.36
N ALA A 174 22.11 2.88 7.96
CA ALA A 174 21.97 2.70 9.40
C ALA A 174 23.07 3.42 10.21
N ALA A 175 24.27 3.57 9.65
CA ALA A 175 25.36 4.32 10.27
C ALA A 175 25.09 5.83 10.36
N GLN A 176 24.16 6.35 9.55
CA GLN A 176 23.85 7.78 9.48
C GLN A 176 22.55 8.12 10.21
N VAL A 177 21.54 7.24 10.13
CA VAL A 177 20.21 7.52 10.67
C VAL A 177 19.82 6.66 11.87
N GLY A 178 20.71 5.74 12.30
CA GLY A 178 20.48 4.78 13.37
C GLY A 178 20.05 3.39 12.86
N SER A 179 20.04 2.41 13.76
CA SER A 179 19.77 1.01 13.43
C SER A 179 18.30 0.60 13.59
N THR A 180 17.41 1.52 13.97
CA THR A 180 15.98 1.25 14.15
C THR A 180 15.12 2.42 13.71
N VAL A 181 13.92 2.11 13.26
CA VAL A 181 12.87 3.08 12.89
C VAL A 181 11.53 2.61 13.43
N GLN A 182 10.67 3.55 13.81
CA GLN A 182 9.32 3.25 14.27
C GLN A 182 8.32 3.46 13.13
N GLY A 183 8.06 2.38 12.42
CA GLY A 183 6.95 2.28 11.48
C GLY A 183 7.37 1.78 10.12
N VAL A 184 6.37 1.31 9.40
CA VAL A 184 6.43 1.07 7.96
C VAL A 184 5.36 1.96 7.34
N LEU A 185 5.77 2.97 6.58
CA LEU A 185 4.90 4.06 6.13
C LEU A 185 4.71 4.06 4.62
N ALA A 186 3.53 4.48 4.18
CA ALA A 186 3.26 4.79 2.77
C ALA A 186 3.52 3.63 1.80
N VAL A 187 3.41 2.37 2.23
CA VAL A 187 3.73 1.21 1.39
C VAL A 187 2.79 1.17 0.18
N GLN A 188 3.35 1.26 -1.02
CA GLN A 188 2.59 1.34 -2.27
C GLN A 188 2.38 -0.03 -2.92
N ALA A 189 3.38 -0.90 -2.81
CA ALA A 189 3.44 -2.17 -3.51
C ALA A 189 4.45 -3.12 -2.84
N GLY A 190 4.52 -4.34 -3.35
CA GLY A 190 5.59 -5.26 -3.02
C GLY A 190 5.71 -6.42 -4.00
N SER A 191 6.61 -7.34 -3.69
CA SER A 191 6.81 -8.57 -4.45
C SER A 191 7.43 -9.67 -3.58
N ALA A 192 7.13 -10.92 -3.92
CA ALA A 192 7.81 -12.07 -3.33
C ALA A 192 9.23 -12.21 -3.90
N THR A 193 10.19 -12.54 -3.04
CA THR A 193 11.56 -12.86 -3.44
C THR A 193 11.71 -14.36 -3.74
N PRO A 194 12.68 -14.77 -4.58
CA PRO A 194 12.98 -16.18 -4.82
C PRO A 194 13.42 -16.97 -3.56
N TRP A 195 13.84 -16.27 -2.49
CA TRP A 195 14.22 -16.87 -1.21
C TRP A 195 13.10 -16.87 -0.17
N GLY A 196 11.87 -16.50 -0.54
CA GLY A 196 10.68 -16.66 0.30
C GLY A 196 10.30 -15.47 1.17
N ASN A 197 11.04 -14.35 1.07
CA ASN A 197 10.68 -13.09 1.72
C ASN A 197 9.76 -12.23 0.83
N VAL A 198 9.32 -11.11 1.36
CA VAL A 198 8.55 -10.09 0.64
C VAL A 198 9.31 -8.77 0.70
N LEU A 199 9.50 -8.13 -0.46
CA LEU A 199 9.97 -6.76 -0.55
C LEU A 199 8.76 -5.82 -0.62
N LEU A 200 8.77 -4.78 0.19
CA LEU A 200 7.71 -3.79 0.31
C LEU A 200 8.30 -2.43 -0.02
N ALA A 201 7.67 -1.68 -0.92
CA ALA A 201 8.15 -0.38 -1.36
C ALA A 201 7.41 0.73 -0.61
N GLU A 202 8.09 1.40 0.32
CA GLU A 202 7.59 2.65 0.89
C GLU A 202 7.59 3.75 -0.18
N GLY A 203 6.50 4.52 -0.24
CA GLY A 203 6.40 5.71 -1.07
C GLY A 203 6.95 6.96 -0.37
N ASP A 204 6.43 8.12 -0.77
CA ASP A 204 6.71 9.38 -0.08
C ASP A 204 6.12 9.35 1.34
N ALA A 205 7.00 9.37 2.35
CA ALA A 205 6.60 9.38 3.75
C ALA A 205 6.19 10.77 4.25
N GLY A 206 6.49 11.86 3.53
CA GLY A 206 6.23 13.23 3.95
C GLY A 206 4.79 13.50 4.40
N PRO A 207 3.76 13.09 3.62
CA PRO A 207 2.36 13.23 4.03
C PRO A 207 2.04 12.51 5.35
N TRP A 208 2.60 11.32 5.57
CA TRP A 208 2.39 10.56 6.80
C TRP A 208 3.13 11.17 7.98
N LEU A 209 4.39 11.58 7.81
CA LEU A 209 5.15 12.27 8.86
C LEU A 209 4.44 13.54 9.32
N ASN A 210 3.91 14.33 8.38
CA ASN A 210 3.12 15.52 8.70
C ASN A 210 1.83 15.17 9.46
N ARG A 211 1.08 14.18 8.98
CA ARG A 211 -0.19 13.75 9.59
C ARG A 211 0.01 13.18 11.00
N LEU A 212 1.09 12.43 11.22
CA LEU A 212 1.41 11.77 12.49
C LEU A 212 2.26 12.64 13.42
N SER A 213 2.65 13.85 13.02
CA SER A 213 3.61 14.71 13.73
C SER A 213 3.28 15.00 15.20
N GLY A 214 1.99 15.06 15.55
CA GLY A 214 1.49 15.28 16.91
C GLY A 214 1.31 14.01 17.76
N LEU A 215 1.67 12.84 17.23
CA LEU A 215 1.55 11.56 17.91
C LEU A 215 2.87 11.13 18.58
N GLY A 216 2.88 9.95 19.18
CA GLY A 216 4.08 9.35 19.74
C GLY A 216 5.17 9.05 18.70
N PHE A 217 6.30 8.48 19.16
CA PHE A 217 7.43 8.02 18.34
C PHE A 217 8.22 9.09 17.56
N GLY A 218 7.84 10.36 17.70
CA GLY A 218 8.65 11.49 17.25
C GLY A 218 8.57 11.78 15.76
N TYR A 219 7.45 11.45 15.08
CA TYR A 219 7.26 11.73 13.64
C TYR A 219 7.39 13.21 13.26
N GLY A 220 7.17 14.12 14.22
CA GLY A 220 7.33 15.56 14.00
C GLY A 220 8.80 16.05 13.97
N ASP A 221 9.78 15.21 14.29
CA ASP A 221 11.19 15.56 14.19
C ASP A 221 11.62 15.64 12.72
N PRO A 222 12.15 16.79 12.24
CA PRO A 222 12.63 16.94 10.86
C PRO A 222 13.67 15.90 10.43
N GLY A 223 14.41 15.30 11.38
CA GLY A 223 15.38 14.24 11.11
C GLY A 223 14.77 12.89 10.73
N GLN A 224 13.47 12.70 10.93
CA GLN A 224 12.80 11.42 10.64
C GLN A 224 12.69 11.11 9.16
N GLY A 225 12.62 12.12 8.29
CA GLY A 225 12.40 11.92 6.86
C GLY A 225 13.40 10.97 6.21
N ALA A 226 14.66 10.98 6.65
CA ALA A 226 15.71 10.12 6.10
C ALA A 226 15.57 8.63 6.49
N ARG A 227 14.68 8.29 7.44
CA ARG A 227 14.45 6.92 7.92
C ARG A 227 13.37 6.16 7.15
N TYR A 228 12.65 6.82 6.24
CA TYR A 228 11.56 6.24 5.45
C TYR A 228 11.78 6.44 3.95
N GLY A 229 10.93 5.80 3.14
CA GLY A 229 11.05 5.78 1.68
C GLY A 229 12.01 4.70 1.20
N TRP A 230 12.15 3.62 1.99
CA TRP A 230 13.05 2.51 1.71
C TRP A 230 12.28 1.29 1.20
N VAL A 231 13.04 0.29 0.75
CA VAL A 231 12.51 -1.07 0.58
C VAL A 231 12.59 -1.79 1.92
N VAL A 232 11.46 -2.29 2.40
CA VAL A 232 11.38 -3.11 3.62
C VAL A 232 11.32 -4.58 3.21
N GLU A 233 12.20 -5.39 3.79
CA GLU A 233 12.18 -6.84 3.61
C GLU A 233 11.44 -7.51 4.78
N LEU A 234 10.48 -8.36 4.47
CA LEU A 234 9.60 -9.03 5.43
C LEU A 234 9.65 -10.54 5.23
N ASP A 235 10.00 -11.29 6.27
CA ASP A 235 9.72 -12.72 6.34
C ASP A 235 8.25 -12.92 6.71
N ALA A 236 7.40 -13.16 5.70
CA ALA A 236 5.97 -13.32 5.91
C ALA A 236 5.64 -14.59 6.73
N LEU A 237 6.50 -15.61 6.71
CA LEU A 237 6.30 -16.89 7.36
C LEU A 237 6.73 -16.89 8.83
N ASN A 238 7.61 -15.98 9.23
CA ASN A 238 8.07 -15.80 10.60
C ASN A 238 7.50 -14.53 11.25
N PRO A 239 6.49 -14.63 12.13
CA PRO A 239 5.87 -13.47 12.77
C PRO A 239 6.74 -12.79 13.84
N LEU A 240 7.88 -13.39 14.23
CA LEU A 240 8.74 -12.89 15.30
C LEU A 240 9.84 -11.93 14.81
N TYR A 241 10.04 -11.82 13.49
CA TYR A 241 11.11 -11.02 12.92
C TYR A 241 10.57 -9.82 12.15
N ILE A 242 10.91 -8.61 12.62
CA ILE A 242 10.66 -7.30 11.99
C ILE A 242 11.87 -6.40 12.28
#